data_AF-A0A016T3R9-F1
#
_entry.id   AF-A0A016T3R9-F1
#
_cell.length_a   1.000
_cell.length_b   1.000
_cell.length_c   1.000
_cell.angle_alpha   90.00
_cell.angle_beta   90.00
_cell.angle_gamma   90.00
#
_symmetry.space_group_name_H-M   'P 1'
#
loop_
_entity.id
_entity.type
_entity.pdbx_description
1 polymer ?
#
loop_
_entity_poly.entity_id
_entity_poly.type
_entity_poly.pdbx_seq_one_letter_code
_entity_poly.pdbx_strand_id
1 'polypeptide(L)' 'MSNEEFPHPPIPSAIPVLGPVPSIQEEEVASALAKMRNGRAPGPDNLLSEIWKIAEDEKKRWLTSFFNDIMAEGKPPQS' A
#
# COMPACT_ATOMS: atom_id res chain seq x y z
N MET A 1 -33.32 10.85 -10.21
CA MET A 1 -32.15 11.75 -10.06
C MET A 1 -31.93 11.92 -8.57
N SER A 2 -30.88 11.33 -7.99
CA SER A 2 -30.46 11.58 -6.59
C SER A 2 -29.01 11.17 -6.40
N ASN A 3 -28.12 12.10 -6.63
CA ASN A 3 -26.76 12.16 -6.09
C ASN A 3 -26.68 13.47 -5.29
N GLU A 4 -27.47 13.53 -4.22
CA GLU A 4 -27.41 14.64 -3.27
C GLU A 4 -26.23 14.36 -2.35
N GLU A 5 -25.17 15.16 -2.48
CA GLU A 5 -23.98 15.05 -1.65
C GLU A 5 -24.34 15.50 -0.24
N PHE A 6 -24.18 14.60 0.74
CA PHE A 6 -24.34 14.97 2.14
C PHE A 6 -23.27 15.98 2.53
N PRO A 7 -23.62 17.04 3.29
CA PRO A 7 -22.63 18.00 3.78
C PRO A 7 -21.60 17.27 4.65
N HIS A 8 -20.35 17.23 4.18
CA HIS A 8 -19.22 16.72 4.94
C HIS A 8 -18.49 17.86 5.64
N PRO A 9 -18.02 17.64 6.89
CA PRO A 9 -17.20 18.63 7.57
C PRO A 9 -15.88 18.86 6.81
N PRO A 10 -15.31 20.08 6.86
CA PRO A 10 -14.01 20.34 6.28
C PRO A 10 -12.97 19.37 6.84
N ILE A 11 -12.25 18.67 5.96
CA ILE A 11 -11.13 17.82 6.37
C ILE A 11 -10.08 18.73 7.04
N PRO A 12 -9.70 18.46 8.31
CA PRO A 12 -8.66 19.24 8.96
C PRO A 12 -7.38 19.18 8.13
N SER A 13 -6.84 20.34 7.76
CA SER A 13 -5.54 20.40 7.10
C SER A 13 -4.49 19.82 8.04
N ALA A 14 -3.95 18.65 7.70
CA ALA A 14 -2.84 18.07 8.43
C ALA A 14 -1.60 18.95 8.29
N ILE A 15 -0.77 18.99 9.33
CA ILE A 15 0.55 19.63 9.24
C ILE A 15 1.36 18.81 8.24
N PRO A 16 1.95 19.44 7.20
CA PRO A 16 2.80 18.72 6.26
C PRO A 16 3.99 18.13 7.01
N VAL A 17 4.31 16.86 6.74
CA VAL A 17 5.50 16.22 7.30
C VAL A 17 6.73 16.90 6.72
N LEU A 18 7.48 17.62 7.58
CA LEU A 18 8.66 18.36 7.17
C LEU A 18 9.86 17.42 7.09
N GLY A 19 10.05 16.76 5.95
CA GLY A 19 11.24 15.93 5.70
C GLY A 19 11.08 14.93 4.55
N PRO A 20 12.17 14.27 4.15
CA PRO A 20 12.10 13.12 3.23
C PRO A 20 11.25 12.01 3.84
N VAL A 21 10.43 11.36 3.02
CA VAL A 21 9.70 10.17 3.45
C VAL A 21 10.72 9.07 3.79
N PRO A 22 10.67 8.47 4.99
CA PRO A 22 11.53 7.34 5.33
C PRO A 22 11.34 6.18 4.35
N SER A 23 12.43 5.49 4.01
CA SER A 23 12.34 4.28 3.19
C SER A 23 11.64 3.15 3.94
N ILE A 24 10.77 2.44 3.24
CA ILE A 24 10.11 1.23 3.73
C ILE A 24 11.15 0.13 3.90
N GLN A 25 11.12 -0.56 5.05
CA GLN A 25 12.02 -1.66 5.38
C GLN A 25 11.40 -3.02 5.04
N GLU A 26 12.24 -4.03 4.80
CA GLU A 26 11.79 -5.41 4.52
C GLU A 26 10.96 -6.00 5.67
N GLU A 27 11.27 -5.63 6.92
CA GLU A 27 10.50 -6.04 8.11
C GLU A 27 9.08 -5.47 8.13
N GLU A 28 8.92 -4.23 7.66
CA GLU A 28 7.60 -3.60 7.54
C GLU A 28 6.77 -4.30 6.48
N VAL A 29 7.36 -4.63 5.34
CA VAL A 29 6.71 -5.41 4.28
C VAL A 29 6.34 -6.80 4.79
N ALA A 30 7.26 -7.51 5.46
CA ALA A 30 6.97 -8.82 6.02
C ALA A 30 5.82 -8.78 7.04
N SER A 31 5.82 -7.77 7.92
CA SER A 31 4.76 -7.55 8.91
C SER A 31 3.42 -7.21 8.26
N ALA A 32 3.42 -6.41 7.20
CA ALA A 32 2.21 -6.05 6.46
C ALA A 32 1.61 -7.26 5.75
N LEU A 33 2.45 -8.06 5.07
CA LEU A 33 2.02 -9.30 4.42
C LEU A 33 1.41 -10.27 5.44
N ALA A 34 2.06 -10.48 6.59
CA ALA A 34 1.54 -11.36 7.64
C ALA A 34 0.16 -10.91 8.18
N LYS A 35 -0.09 -9.60 8.22
CA LYS A 35 -1.36 -9.00 8.70
C LYS A 35 -2.48 -9.04 7.65
N MET A 36 -2.21 -9.43 6.40
CA MET A 36 -3.26 -9.54 5.38
C MET A 36 -4.31 -10.58 5.79
N ARG A 37 -5.59 -10.23 5.59
CA ARG A 37 -6.73 -11.10 5.93
C ARG A 37 -6.98 -12.10 4.81
N ASN A 38 -7.04 -13.39 5.17
CA ASN A 38 -7.37 -14.47 4.25
C ASN A 38 -8.81 -14.35 3.72
N GLY A 39 -9.09 -14.95 2.55
CA GLY A 39 -10.42 -14.97 1.95
C GLY A 39 -10.92 -13.59 1.47
N ARG A 40 -10.00 -12.64 1.23
CA ARG A 40 -10.30 -11.41 0.49
C ARG A 40 -10.30 -11.71 -1.01
N ALA A 41 -11.13 -11.00 -1.76
CA ALA A 41 -11.11 -11.09 -3.22
C ALA A 41 -9.72 -10.66 -3.74
N PRO A 42 -9.15 -11.35 -4.74
CA PRO A 42 -7.90 -10.95 -5.39
C PRO A 42 -7.98 -9.52 -5.93
N GLY A 43 -6.84 -8.83 -5.95
CA GLY A 43 -6.73 -7.54 -6.62
C GLY A 43 -6.67 -7.70 -8.14
N PRO A 44 -6.37 -6.61 -8.87
CA PRO A 44 -6.06 -6.65 -10.30
C PRO A 44 -4.87 -7.57 -10.64
N ASP A 45 -4.02 -7.85 -9.65
CA ASP A 45 -2.94 -8.83 -9.71
C ASP A 45 -3.43 -10.29 -9.79
N ASN A 46 -4.72 -10.52 -9.53
CA ASN A 46 -5.35 -11.84 -9.48
C ASN A 46 -4.68 -12.80 -8.48
N LEU A 47 -3.95 -12.27 -7.49
CA LEU A 47 -3.29 -13.05 -6.44
C LEU A 47 -4.07 -12.98 -5.14
N LEU A 48 -4.18 -14.12 -4.46
CA LEU A 48 -4.78 -14.22 -3.14
C LEU A 48 -3.84 -13.67 -2.07
N SER A 49 -4.40 -13.14 -0.98
CA SER A 49 -3.64 -12.71 0.19
C SER A 49 -2.74 -13.82 0.76
N GLU A 50 -3.17 -15.06 0.62
CA GLU A 50 -2.46 -16.25 1.07
C GLU A 50 -1.15 -16.46 0.30
N ILE A 51 -1.13 -16.14 -1.00
CA ILE A 51 0.08 -16.22 -1.84
C ILE A 51 1.10 -15.17 -1.37
N TRP A 52 0.62 -13.98 -1.05
CA TRP A 52 1.43 -12.88 -0.51
C TRP A 52 2.01 -13.21 0.87
N LYS A 53 1.26 -13.95 1.71
CA LYS A 53 1.73 -14.38 3.04
C LYS A 53 2.82 -15.46 3.01
N ILE A 54 2.84 -16.28 1.96
CA ILE A 54 3.90 -17.29 1.75
C ILE A 54 5.04 -16.77 0.87
N ALA A 55 5.09 -15.46 0.61
CA ALA A 55 6.14 -14.87 -0.20
C ALA A 55 7.53 -15.16 0.39
N GLU A 56 8.43 -15.64 -0.46
CA GLU A 56 9.84 -15.85 -0.13
C GLU A 56 10.57 -14.51 0.05
N ASP A 57 11.76 -14.55 0.66
CA ASP A 57 12.51 -13.35 1.00
C ASP A 57 12.91 -12.53 -0.24
N GLU A 58 13.17 -13.18 -1.38
CA GLU A 58 13.40 -12.51 -2.65
C GLU A 58 12.19 -11.64 -3.07
N LYS A 59 10.96 -12.17 -2.92
CA LYS A 59 9.74 -11.41 -3.22
C LYS A 59 9.52 -10.26 -2.24
N LYS A 60 9.80 -10.46 -0.95
CA LYS A 60 9.70 -9.38 0.06
C LYS A 60 10.68 -8.25 -0.26
N ARG A 61 11.91 -8.59 -0.64
CA ARG A 61 12.93 -7.62 -1.04
C ARG A 61 12.55 -6.87 -2.31
N TRP A 62 12.03 -7.58 -3.31
CA TRP A 62 11.50 -6.95 -4.52
C TRP A 62 10.35 -5.99 -4.22
N LEU A 63 9.36 -6.41 -3.42
CA LEU A 63 8.24 -5.56 -2.97
C LEU A 63 8.73 -4.31 -2.22
N THR A 64 9.75 -4.47 -1.39
CA THR A 64 10.35 -3.35 -0.64
C THR A 64 10.96 -2.33 -1.59
N SER A 65 11.72 -2.76 -2.60
CA SER A 65 12.23 -1.85 -3.64
C SER A 65 11.08 -1.18 -4.38
N PHE A 66 10.11 -1.96 -4.83
CA PHE A 66 8.97 -1.48 -5.60
C PHE A 66 8.16 -0.40 -4.88
N PHE A 67 7.87 -0.58 -3.59
CA PHE A 67 7.17 0.45 -2.82
C PHE A 67 8.02 1.70 -2.60
N ASN A 68 9.33 1.54 -2.36
CA ASN A 68 10.24 2.68 -2.25
C ASN A 68 10.35 3.47 -3.55
N ASP A 69 10.35 2.81 -4.70
CA ASP A 69 10.35 3.45 -6.02
C ASP A 69 9.07 4.28 -6.23
N ILE A 70 7.90 3.72 -5.88
CA ILE A 70 6.61 4.45 -5.91
C ILE A 70 6.65 5.70 -5.01
N MET A 71 7.17 5.55 -3.78
CA MET A 71 7.24 6.67 -2.82
C MET A 71 8.24 7.74 -3.27
N ALA A 72 9.32 7.35 -3.93
CA ALA A 72 10.33 8.28 -4.46
C ALA A 72 9.82 9.03 -5.72
N GLU A 73 9.14 8.33 -6.63
CA GLU A 73 8.62 8.93 -7.86
C GLU A 73 7.33 9.71 -7.65
N GLY A 74 6.55 9.37 -6.61
CA GLY A 74 5.22 9.93 -6.37
C GLY A 74 4.20 9.57 -7.46
N LYS A 75 4.46 8.50 -8.22
CA LYS A 75 3.64 8.03 -9.34
C LYS A 75 3.10 6.64 -9.06
N PRO A 76 1.90 6.31 -9.56
CA PRO A 76 1.40 4.94 -9.48
C PRO A 76 2.27 3.99 -10.31
N PRO A 77 2.31 2.70 -9.96
CA PRO A 77 2.99 1.71 -10.77
C PRO A 77 2.33 1.63 -12.16
N GLN A 78 3.17 1.46 -13.19
CA GLN A 78 2.69 1.28 -14.56
C GLN A 78 2.05 -0.11 -14.70
N SER A 79 0.91 -0.17 -15.39
CA SER A 79 0.18 -1.41 -15.70
C SER A 79 0.71 -2.10 -16.95
#